data_AF-A0A7S0J3T9-F1
#
_entry.id   AF-A0A7S0J3T9-F1
#
_cell.length_a   1.000
_cell.length_b   1.000
_cell.length_c   1.000
_cell.angle_alpha   90.00
_cell.angle_beta   90.00
_cell.angle_gamma   90.00
#
_symmetry.space_group_name_H-M   'P 1'
#
loop_
_entity.id
_entity.type
_entity.pdbx_description
1 polymer ?
#
loop_
_entity_poly.entity_id
_entity_poly.type
_entity_poly.pdbx_seq_one_letter_code
_entity_poly.pdbx_strand_id
1 'polypeptide(L)'
;QERIWREISITQNYARVVSVSGPQAWLAELISGRAALDLPPKLLDFVSVRIAKHLDPYIDGDADSDSPRQPQFLQTLLADLSDDFAEHTLPAELLLALYVKHAIAKTNAFQCFGELHFGQGRLPVLNHELEAHFSALGAALEAAIRRDFSPDICSIQGLALRKPVLEALARDHAQLLYRHHQVMAGKLAEANSVGEVGRKAEMKRIFGIDI
;
A
#
# COMPACT_ATOMS: atom_id res chain seq x y z
N GLN A 1 -25.60 14.95 -18.59
CA GLN A 1 -24.61 13.94 -19.04
C GLN A 1 -23.86 13.29 -17.86
N GLU A 2 -24.41 13.30 -16.64
CA GLU A 2 -23.76 12.77 -15.42
C GLU A 2 -24.00 11.28 -15.16
N ARG A 3 -24.81 10.60 -15.97
CA ARG A 3 -25.27 9.22 -15.70
C ARG A 3 -24.31 8.13 -16.21
N ILE A 4 -23.46 8.46 -17.17
CA ILE A 4 -22.64 7.48 -17.92
C ILE A 4 -21.41 7.03 -17.11
N TRP A 5 -20.87 7.88 -16.23
CA TRP A 5 -19.70 7.55 -15.41
C TRP A 5 -19.99 6.65 -14.20
N ARG A 6 -21.24 6.64 -13.71
CA ARG A 6 -21.62 5.81 -12.55
C ARG A 6 -21.85 4.33 -12.88
N GLU A 7 -22.17 4.01 -14.13
CA GLU A 7 -22.55 2.63 -14.51
C GLU A 7 -21.48 1.88 -15.32
N ILE A 8 -20.54 2.58 -15.96
CA ILE A 8 -19.59 1.93 -16.89
C ILE A 8 -18.25 1.55 -16.24
N SER A 9 -17.81 2.23 -15.18
CA SER A 9 -16.46 2.02 -14.60
C SER A 9 -16.40 0.89 -13.56
N ILE A 10 -17.47 0.68 -12.79
CA ILE A 10 -17.45 -0.27 -11.65
C ILE A 10 -18.09 -1.61 -12.03
N THR A 11 -19.21 -1.61 -12.75
CA THR A 11 -20.00 -2.83 -12.99
C THR A 11 -19.40 -3.75 -14.06
N GLN A 12 -18.73 -3.20 -15.08
CA GLN A 12 -18.10 -4.02 -16.14
C GLN A 12 -16.79 -4.71 -15.69
N ASN A 13 -16.08 -4.14 -14.72
CA ASN A 13 -14.94 -4.81 -14.07
C ASN A 13 -15.38 -5.78 -12.97
N TYR A 14 -16.57 -5.59 -12.37
CA TYR A 14 -17.10 -6.44 -11.30
C TYR A 14 -17.36 -7.88 -11.76
N ALA A 15 -18.02 -8.08 -12.91
CA ALA A 15 -18.37 -9.43 -13.37
C ALA A 15 -17.15 -10.28 -13.80
N ARG A 16 -16.03 -9.64 -14.16
CA ARG A 16 -14.82 -10.34 -14.64
C ARG A 16 -13.85 -10.72 -13.52
N VAL A 17 -13.86 -9.97 -12.41
CA VAL A 17 -12.88 -10.09 -11.31
C VAL A 17 -13.41 -10.95 -10.14
N VAL A 18 -14.73 -11.03 -9.96
CA VAL A 18 -15.36 -11.74 -8.83
C VAL A 18 -15.26 -13.28 -8.93
N SER A 19 -15.06 -13.86 -10.11
CA SER A 19 -15.14 -15.34 -10.27
C SER A 19 -13.81 -16.09 -10.13
N VAL A 20 -12.67 -15.42 -9.83
CA VAL A 20 -11.35 -16.09 -9.82
C VAL A 20 -10.48 -15.79 -8.58
N SER A 21 -10.70 -14.68 -7.86
CA SER A 21 -9.66 -14.12 -6.96
C SER A 21 -10.08 -13.85 -5.50
N GLY A 22 -11.22 -14.35 -5.05
CA GLY A 22 -11.67 -14.21 -3.64
C GLY A 22 -12.41 -12.89 -3.34
N PRO A 23 -12.77 -12.63 -2.07
CA PRO A 23 -13.46 -11.38 -1.68
C PRO A 23 -12.55 -10.16 -1.92
N GLN A 24 -13.12 -9.05 -2.40
CA GLN A 24 -12.40 -7.78 -2.65
C GLN A 24 -11.28 -7.86 -3.71
N ALA A 25 -11.46 -8.66 -4.77
CA ALA A 25 -10.43 -8.87 -5.79
C ALA A 25 -9.98 -7.58 -6.53
N TRP A 26 -10.86 -6.61 -6.75
CA TRP A 26 -10.45 -5.30 -7.29
C TRP A 26 -9.49 -4.53 -6.34
N LEU A 27 -9.77 -4.55 -5.04
CA LEU A 27 -8.89 -3.93 -4.05
C LEU A 27 -7.54 -4.64 -3.98
N ALA A 28 -7.52 -5.97 -4.11
CA ALA A 28 -6.28 -6.75 -4.19
C ALA A 28 -5.42 -6.34 -5.40
N GLU A 29 -6.03 -6.13 -6.57
CA GLU A 29 -5.34 -5.62 -7.76
C GLU A 29 -4.81 -4.19 -7.56
N LEU A 30 -5.58 -3.33 -6.88
CA LEU A 30 -5.16 -1.96 -6.58
C LEU A 30 -3.97 -1.91 -5.61
N ILE A 31 -4.00 -2.74 -4.56
CA ILE A 31 -2.93 -2.87 -3.56
C ILE A 31 -1.66 -3.44 -4.20
N SER A 32 -1.80 -4.45 -5.06
CA SER A 32 -0.67 -5.05 -5.79
C SER A 32 -0.12 -4.17 -6.92
N GLY A 33 -0.75 -3.04 -7.21
CA GLY A 33 -0.35 -2.11 -8.27
C GLY A 33 -0.68 -2.60 -9.69
N ARG A 34 -1.50 -3.65 -9.82
CA ARG A 34 -1.99 -4.15 -11.12
C ARG A 34 -3.17 -3.35 -11.65
N ALA A 35 -3.94 -2.75 -10.76
CA ALA A 35 -4.95 -1.76 -11.08
C ALA A 35 -4.50 -0.36 -10.64
N ALA A 36 -5.00 0.66 -11.33
CA ALA A 36 -4.83 2.06 -10.99
C ALA A 36 -6.20 2.73 -10.88
N LEU A 37 -6.30 3.77 -10.06
CA LEU A 37 -7.48 4.62 -10.06
C LEU A 37 -7.38 5.61 -11.21
N ASP A 38 -8.48 5.76 -11.96
CA ASP A 38 -8.61 6.77 -12.99
C ASP A 38 -8.96 8.12 -12.35
N LEU A 39 -7.95 8.74 -11.74
CA LEU A 39 -8.05 10.05 -11.10
C LEU A 39 -7.04 11.01 -11.74
N PRO A 40 -7.37 12.32 -11.87
CA PRO A 40 -6.39 13.32 -12.26
C PRO A 40 -5.14 13.25 -11.36
N PRO A 41 -3.91 13.29 -11.92
CA PRO A 41 -2.69 13.09 -11.13
C PRO A 41 -2.57 14.02 -9.92
N LYS A 42 -2.99 15.28 -10.05
CA LYS A 42 -2.99 16.25 -8.93
C LYS A 42 -3.97 15.87 -7.82
N LEU A 43 -5.14 15.34 -8.18
CA LEU A 43 -6.14 14.89 -7.20
C LEU A 43 -5.63 13.63 -6.49
N LEU A 44 -5.08 12.68 -7.24
CA LEU A 44 -4.50 11.46 -6.66
C LEU A 44 -3.39 11.80 -5.68
N ASP A 45 -2.45 12.68 -6.07
CA ASP A 45 -1.35 13.13 -5.21
C ASP A 45 -1.88 13.82 -3.95
N PHE A 46 -2.80 14.76 -4.09
CA PHE A 46 -3.43 15.44 -2.95
C PHE A 46 -4.04 14.45 -1.95
N VAL A 47 -4.86 13.52 -2.44
CA VAL A 47 -5.54 12.52 -1.60
C VAL A 47 -4.51 11.60 -0.94
N SER A 48 -3.52 11.10 -1.69
CA SER A 48 -2.46 10.26 -1.16
C SER A 48 -1.66 10.97 -0.06
N VAL A 49 -1.32 12.24 -0.24
CA VAL A 49 -0.62 13.04 0.78
C VAL A 49 -1.47 13.22 2.04
N ARG A 50 -2.77 13.46 1.90
CA ARG A 50 -3.67 13.61 3.05
C ARG A 50 -3.84 12.31 3.82
N ILE A 51 -3.96 11.18 3.12
CA ILE A 51 -3.99 9.85 3.73
C ILE A 51 -2.68 9.58 4.46
N ALA A 52 -1.53 9.85 3.84
CA ALA A 52 -0.22 9.65 4.47
C ALA A 52 -0.05 10.51 5.73
N LYS A 53 -0.37 11.81 5.66
CA LYS A 53 -0.33 12.71 6.83
C LYS A 53 -1.22 12.24 7.98
N HIS A 54 -2.35 11.63 7.65
CA HIS A 54 -3.25 11.07 8.66
C HIS A 54 -2.74 9.75 9.23
N LEU A 55 -2.24 8.83 8.40
CA LEU A 55 -1.90 7.47 8.81
C LEU A 55 -0.47 7.29 9.34
N ASP A 56 0.50 7.96 8.73
CA ASP A 56 1.93 7.72 8.97
C ASP A 56 2.34 7.89 10.44
N PRO A 57 1.89 8.92 11.19
CA PRO A 57 2.24 9.04 12.61
C PRO A 57 1.84 7.81 13.45
N TYR A 58 0.77 7.11 13.08
CA TYR A 58 0.33 5.90 13.78
C TYR A 58 1.06 4.65 13.30
N ILE A 59 1.44 4.60 12.01
CA ILE A 59 2.17 3.47 11.44
C ILE A 59 3.64 3.50 11.90
N ASP A 60 4.23 4.68 11.95
CA ASP A 60 5.62 4.91 12.30
C ASP A 60 5.82 4.93 13.84
N GLY A 61 4.74 5.01 14.61
CA GLY A 61 4.76 4.95 16.08
C GLY A 61 5.02 6.30 16.77
N ASP A 62 4.98 7.40 16.01
CA ASP A 62 5.20 8.77 16.50
C ASP A 62 3.99 9.33 17.27
N ALA A 63 2.80 8.80 17.02
CA ALA A 63 1.58 9.21 17.70
C ALA A 63 1.35 8.39 18.98
N ASP A 64 1.41 9.06 20.13
CA ASP A 64 1.02 8.48 21.41
C ASP A 64 -0.43 7.96 21.38
N SER A 65 -0.72 6.91 22.15
CA SER A 65 -2.09 6.39 22.33
C SER A 65 -3.07 7.44 22.85
N ASP A 66 -2.57 8.49 23.51
CA ASP A 66 -3.33 9.60 24.08
C ASP A 66 -3.41 10.83 23.15
N SER A 67 -2.74 10.80 21.99
CA SER A 67 -2.86 11.89 21.01
C SER A 67 -4.31 11.95 20.52
N PRO A 68 -4.99 13.12 20.57
CA PRO A 68 -6.37 13.24 20.13
C PRO A 68 -6.44 12.95 18.63
N ARG A 69 -6.83 11.72 18.29
CA ARG A 69 -7.11 11.33 16.92
C ARG A 69 -8.27 12.18 16.45
N GLN A 70 -8.13 12.94 15.37
CA GLN A 70 -9.26 13.62 14.77
C GLN A 70 -10.26 12.55 14.30
N PRO A 71 -11.39 12.37 14.99
CA PRO A 71 -12.42 11.48 14.47
C PRO A 71 -12.93 12.07 13.15
N GLN A 72 -13.40 11.24 12.24
CA GLN A 72 -14.01 11.69 10.98
C GLN A 72 -13.01 12.24 9.93
N PHE A 73 -11.84 11.61 9.80
CA PHE A 73 -10.88 11.87 8.70
C PHE A 73 -11.57 12.09 7.34
N LEU A 74 -12.55 11.24 7.00
CA LEU A 74 -13.27 11.37 5.74
C LEU A 74 -13.98 12.73 5.60
N GLN A 75 -14.61 13.23 6.66
CA GLN A 75 -15.32 14.51 6.61
C GLN A 75 -14.36 15.67 6.43
N THR A 76 -13.24 15.67 7.16
CA THR A 76 -12.18 16.68 7.02
C THR A 76 -11.57 16.64 5.61
N LEU A 77 -11.30 15.45 5.08
CA LEU A 77 -10.75 15.31 3.73
C LEU A 77 -11.72 15.78 2.66
N LEU A 78 -13.01 15.48 2.80
CA LEU A 78 -14.04 15.94 1.86
C LEU A 78 -14.23 17.45 1.92
N ALA A 79 -14.09 18.07 3.10
CA ALA A 79 -14.10 19.52 3.24
C ALA A 79 -12.89 20.16 2.52
N ASP A 80 -11.67 19.66 2.79
CA ASP A 80 -10.44 20.16 2.14
C ASP A 80 -10.46 19.95 0.61
N LEU A 81 -11.05 18.83 0.14
CA LEU A 81 -11.24 18.57 -1.29
C LEU A 81 -12.18 19.60 -1.95
N SER A 82 -13.19 20.08 -1.22
CA SER A 82 -14.16 21.03 -1.77
C SER A 82 -13.57 22.41 -2.05
N ASP A 83 -12.48 22.77 -1.38
CA ASP A 83 -11.80 24.06 -1.58
C ASP A 83 -10.83 24.03 -2.76
N ASP A 84 -10.00 22.98 -2.87
CA ASP A 84 -8.95 22.88 -3.89
C ASP A 84 -9.39 22.15 -5.18
N PHE A 85 -10.45 21.34 -5.10
CA PHE A 85 -10.92 20.47 -6.18
C PHE A 85 -12.46 20.44 -6.28
N ALA A 86 -13.13 21.58 -6.08
CA ALA A 86 -14.59 21.72 -6.06
C ALA A 86 -15.33 21.01 -7.22
N GLU A 87 -14.70 20.92 -8.40
CA GLU A 87 -15.26 20.28 -9.59
C GLU A 87 -15.23 18.74 -9.55
N HIS A 88 -14.58 18.13 -8.54
CA HIS A 88 -14.32 16.69 -8.48
C HIS A 88 -15.01 16.07 -7.26
N THR A 89 -16.12 15.37 -7.50
CA THR A 89 -16.74 14.54 -6.47
C THR A 89 -16.03 13.18 -6.42
N LEU A 90 -15.28 12.92 -5.36
CA LEU A 90 -14.60 11.63 -5.18
C LEU A 90 -15.49 10.66 -4.39
N PRO A 91 -15.82 9.47 -4.94
CA PRO A 91 -16.57 8.46 -4.20
C PRO A 91 -15.82 8.02 -2.94
N ALA A 92 -16.54 7.91 -1.83
CA ALA A 92 -15.94 7.54 -0.55
C ALA A 92 -15.33 6.13 -0.54
N GLU A 93 -15.81 5.22 -1.40
CA GLU A 93 -15.20 3.90 -1.62
C GLU A 93 -13.78 4.00 -2.19
N LEU A 94 -13.50 4.99 -3.07
CA LEU A 94 -12.15 5.19 -3.61
C LEU A 94 -11.19 5.73 -2.55
N LEU A 95 -11.69 6.62 -1.69
CA LEU A 95 -10.94 7.11 -0.54
C LEU A 95 -10.60 5.97 0.42
N LEU A 96 -11.58 5.11 0.73
CA LEU A 96 -11.35 3.92 1.54
C LEU A 96 -10.35 2.95 0.90
N ALA A 97 -10.42 2.74 -0.41
CA ALA A 97 -9.48 1.88 -1.13
C ALA A 97 -8.04 2.42 -1.07
N LEU A 98 -7.84 3.72 -1.27
CA LEU A 98 -6.53 4.37 -1.13
C LEU A 98 -6.00 4.32 0.30
N TYR A 99 -6.90 4.52 1.28
CA TYR A 99 -6.57 4.45 2.71
C TYR A 99 -6.06 3.06 3.08
N VAL A 100 -6.78 2.02 2.70
CA VAL A 100 -6.42 0.62 2.96
C VAL A 100 -5.14 0.23 2.23
N LYS A 101 -5.01 0.65 0.97
CA LYS A 101 -3.78 0.45 0.19
C LYS A 101 -2.57 1.06 0.88
N HIS A 102 -2.66 2.31 1.31
CA HIS A 102 -1.56 2.99 1.99
C HIS A 102 -1.18 2.25 3.28
N ALA A 103 -2.17 1.96 4.14
CA ALA A 103 -1.95 1.27 5.40
C ALA A 103 -1.25 -0.09 5.21
N ILE A 104 -1.73 -0.93 4.28
CA ILE A 104 -1.15 -2.24 4.00
C ILE A 104 0.24 -2.09 3.38
N ALA A 105 0.39 -1.23 2.39
CA ALA A 105 1.64 -1.08 1.66
C ALA A 105 2.77 -0.58 2.55
N LYS A 106 2.52 0.51 3.29
CA LYS A 106 3.46 1.11 4.23
C LYS A 106 3.79 0.12 5.34
N THR A 107 2.80 -0.43 6.06
CA THR A 107 3.07 -1.30 7.21
C THR A 107 3.83 -2.57 6.80
N ASN A 108 3.48 -3.22 5.68
CA ASN A 108 4.23 -4.38 5.20
C ASN A 108 5.67 -4.04 4.79
N ALA A 109 5.93 -2.85 4.25
CA ALA A 109 7.28 -2.42 3.91
C ALA A 109 8.20 -2.28 5.13
N PHE A 110 7.63 -1.98 6.31
CA PHE A 110 8.38 -1.89 7.56
C PHE A 110 8.41 -3.19 8.35
N GLN A 111 7.31 -3.94 8.40
CA GLN A 111 7.14 -5.07 9.33
C GLN A 111 7.38 -6.45 8.70
N CYS A 112 7.33 -6.61 7.37
CA CYS A 112 7.56 -7.91 6.74
C CYS A 112 9.06 -8.22 6.51
N PHE A 113 9.93 -7.25 6.72
CA PHE A 113 11.37 -7.37 6.53
C PHE A 113 12.08 -6.89 7.78
N GLY A 114 13.10 -7.65 8.20
CA GLY A 114 13.94 -7.31 9.32
C GLY A 114 14.96 -6.23 9.00
N GLU A 115 16.00 -6.18 9.82
CA GLU A 115 17.05 -5.18 9.71
C GLU A 115 17.80 -5.24 8.38
N LEU A 116 18.36 -4.09 7.98
CA LEU A 116 19.23 -4.01 6.83
C LEU A 116 20.60 -4.61 7.17
N HIS A 117 20.94 -5.70 6.50
CA HIS A 117 22.28 -6.27 6.57
C HIS A 117 23.13 -5.76 5.40
N PHE A 118 24.27 -5.14 5.70
CA PHE A 118 25.19 -4.64 4.68
C PHE A 118 25.64 -5.76 3.74
N GLY A 119 25.47 -5.53 2.43
CA GLY A 119 25.80 -6.51 1.39
C GLY A 119 24.74 -7.58 1.13
N GLN A 120 23.69 -7.70 1.98
CA GLN A 120 22.62 -8.69 1.83
C GLN A 120 21.22 -8.07 1.68
N GLY A 121 21.04 -6.82 2.08
CA GLY A 121 19.74 -6.16 2.08
C GLY A 121 18.93 -6.52 3.33
N ARG A 122 17.61 -6.36 3.26
CA ARG A 122 16.73 -6.77 4.36
C ARG A 122 16.30 -8.22 4.15
N LEU A 123 16.31 -9.01 5.22
CA LEU A 123 15.81 -10.37 5.17
C LEU A 123 14.32 -10.39 5.58
N PRO A 124 13.51 -11.32 5.04
CA PRO A 124 12.15 -11.50 5.54
C PRO A 124 12.17 -11.88 7.02
N VAL A 125 11.17 -11.39 7.77
CA VAL A 125 10.96 -11.84 9.16
C VAL A 125 10.44 -13.28 9.19
N LEU A 126 10.46 -13.90 10.37
CA LEU A 126 10.07 -15.30 10.52
C LEU A 126 8.56 -15.48 10.29
N ASN A 127 8.15 -16.65 9.80
CA ASN A 127 6.74 -16.91 9.48
C ASN A 127 5.78 -16.66 10.64
N HIS A 128 6.16 -16.99 11.88
CA HIS A 128 5.29 -16.75 13.04
C HIS A 128 5.13 -15.26 13.36
N GLU A 129 6.16 -14.45 13.09
CA GLU A 129 6.11 -12.99 13.23
C GLU A 129 5.23 -12.38 12.14
N LEU A 130 5.31 -12.90 10.91
CA LEU A 130 4.41 -12.52 9.81
C LEU A 130 2.94 -12.80 10.15
N GLU A 131 2.63 -13.99 10.67
CA GLU A 131 1.26 -14.35 11.07
C GLU A 131 0.71 -13.44 12.18
N ALA A 132 1.55 -13.13 13.18
CA ALA A 132 1.20 -12.19 14.25
C ALA A 132 0.96 -10.78 13.69
N HIS A 133 1.85 -10.31 12.81
CA HIS A 133 1.73 -9.04 12.10
C HIS A 133 0.42 -8.95 11.32
N PHE A 134 0.09 -9.94 10.49
CA PHE A 134 -1.15 -9.90 9.69
C PHE A 134 -2.38 -9.84 10.58
N SER A 135 -2.46 -10.65 11.62
CA SER A 135 -3.58 -10.64 12.57
C SER A 135 -3.72 -9.30 13.30
N ALA A 136 -2.60 -8.69 13.70
CA ALA A 136 -2.58 -7.38 14.35
C ALA A 136 -2.99 -6.26 13.37
N LEU A 137 -2.42 -6.25 12.17
CA LEU A 137 -2.74 -5.29 11.12
C LEU A 137 -4.22 -5.37 10.71
N GLY A 138 -4.76 -6.56 10.50
CA GLY A 138 -6.17 -6.74 10.15
C GLY A 138 -7.12 -6.20 11.22
N ALA A 139 -6.81 -6.45 12.50
CA ALA A 139 -7.59 -5.93 13.63
C ALA A 139 -7.48 -4.40 13.76
N ALA A 140 -6.26 -3.87 13.69
CA ALA A 140 -5.99 -2.44 13.82
C ALA A 140 -6.63 -1.65 12.68
N LEU A 141 -6.54 -2.16 11.45
CA LEU A 141 -7.08 -1.51 10.26
C LEU A 141 -8.62 -1.55 10.24
N GLU A 142 -9.25 -2.65 10.65
CA GLU A 142 -10.70 -2.69 10.81
C GLU A 142 -11.17 -1.64 11.85
N ALA A 143 -10.49 -1.53 12.99
CA ALA A 143 -10.81 -0.52 14.00
C ALA A 143 -10.59 0.91 13.47
N ALA A 144 -9.53 1.13 12.71
CA ALA A 144 -9.22 2.42 12.11
C ALA A 144 -10.28 2.84 11.07
N ILE A 145 -10.71 1.93 10.20
CA ILE A 145 -11.76 2.18 9.21
C ILE A 145 -13.06 2.59 9.89
N ARG A 146 -13.50 1.83 10.91
CA ARG A 146 -14.75 2.14 11.65
C ARG A 146 -14.72 3.48 12.39
N ARG A 147 -13.52 3.95 12.74
CA ARG A 147 -13.31 5.24 13.41
C ARG A 147 -13.30 6.40 12.42
N ASP A 148 -12.63 6.21 11.29
CA ASP A 148 -12.31 7.27 10.33
C ASP A 148 -13.40 7.46 9.27
N PHE A 149 -14.23 6.45 9.06
CA PHE A 149 -15.32 6.41 8.08
C PHE A 149 -16.68 6.19 8.74
N SER A 150 -17.74 6.75 8.15
CA SER A 150 -19.12 6.45 8.56
C SER A 150 -19.42 4.94 8.41
N PRO A 151 -20.29 4.35 9.25
CA PRO A 151 -20.72 2.95 9.10
C PRO A 151 -21.19 2.60 7.68
N ASP A 152 -21.84 3.55 6.99
CA ASP A 152 -22.36 3.38 5.62
C ASP A 152 -21.26 3.28 4.55
N ILE A 153 -20.02 3.61 4.91
CA ILE A 153 -18.88 3.73 3.99
C ILE A 153 -17.83 2.65 4.28
N CYS A 154 -18.03 1.79 5.28
CA CYS A 154 -17.09 0.73 5.69
C CYS A 154 -17.06 -0.50 4.75
N SER A 155 -17.54 -0.35 3.51
CA SER A 155 -17.63 -1.41 2.50
C SER A 155 -17.18 -0.90 1.14
N ILE A 156 -16.58 -1.79 0.36
CA ILE A 156 -16.25 -1.53 -1.05
C ILE A 156 -17.08 -2.52 -1.87
N GLN A 157 -17.81 -2.04 -2.87
CA GLN A 157 -18.68 -2.88 -3.69
C GLN A 157 -19.68 -3.72 -2.86
N GLY A 158 -20.21 -3.15 -1.77
CA GLY A 158 -21.16 -3.81 -0.87
C GLY A 158 -20.55 -4.90 0.04
N LEU A 159 -19.25 -5.13 -0.02
CA LEU A 159 -18.55 -6.10 0.83
C LEU A 159 -17.81 -5.36 1.96
N ALA A 160 -18.17 -5.67 3.21
CA ALA A 160 -17.57 -5.04 4.38
C ALA A 160 -16.08 -5.40 4.53
N LEU A 161 -15.25 -4.39 4.87
CA LEU A 161 -13.83 -4.60 5.15
C LEU A 161 -13.64 -5.06 6.60
N ARG A 162 -13.67 -6.38 6.79
CA ARG A 162 -13.46 -7.04 8.08
C ARG A 162 -12.04 -7.56 8.21
N LYS A 163 -11.59 -7.77 9.45
CA LYS A 163 -10.28 -8.34 9.79
C LYS A 163 -9.83 -9.49 8.86
N PRO A 164 -10.62 -10.56 8.62
CA PRO A 164 -10.16 -11.68 7.78
C PRO A 164 -9.85 -11.28 6.32
N VAL A 165 -10.58 -10.32 5.76
CA VAL A 165 -10.35 -9.82 4.40
C VAL A 165 -9.07 -8.98 4.37
N LEU A 166 -8.91 -8.10 5.35
CA LEU A 166 -7.73 -7.23 5.47
C LEU A 166 -6.44 -8.05 5.71
N GLU A 167 -6.52 -9.12 6.50
CA GLU A 167 -5.45 -10.09 6.68
C GLU A 167 -5.04 -10.76 5.36
N ALA A 168 -6.01 -11.24 4.60
CA ALA A 168 -5.75 -11.89 3.32
C ALA A 168 -5.06 -10.93 2.33
N LEU A 169 -5.56 -9.69 2.23
CA LEU A 169 -4.96 -8.64 1.39
C LEU A 169 -3.52 -8.32 1.85
N ALA A 170 -3.28 -8.25 3.16
CA ALA A 170 -1.95 -8.01 3.70
C ALA A 170 -0.98 -9.17 3.40
N ARG A 171 -1.43 -10.42 3.51
CA ARG A 171 -0.64 -11.62 3.15
C ARG A 171 -0.27 -11.61 1.66
N ASP A 172 -1.24 -11.38 0.79
CA ASP A 172 -1.03 -11.35 -0.66
C ASP A 172 -0.05 -10.24 -1.05
N HIS A 173 -0.19 -9.05 -0.45
CA HIS A 173 0.73 -7.95 -0.66
C HIS A 173 2.15 -8.27 -0.15
N ALA A 174 2.29 -8.92 1.01
CA ALA A 174 3.60 -9.33 1.54
C ALA A 174 4.30 -10.34 0.62
N GLN A 175 3.57 -11.30 0.05
CA GLN A 175 4.13 -12.24 -0.94
C GLN A 175 4.61 -11.53 -2.20
N LEU A 176 3.86 -10.55 -2.70
CA LEU A 176 4.27 -9.71 -3.82
C LEU A 176 5.55 -8.94 -3.50
N LEU A 177 5.59 -8.31 -2.33
CA LEU A 177 6.73 -7.52 -1.87
C LEU A 177 7.99 -8.38 -1.70
N TYR A 178 7.84 -9.60 -1.18
CA TYR A 178 8.93 -10.58 -1.09
C TYR A 178 9.50 -10.94 -2.46
N ARG A 179 8.65 -11.25 -3.44
CA ARG A 179 9.09 -11.54 -4.82
C ARG A 179 9.81 -10.34 -5.43
N HIS A 180 9.29 -9.13 -5.22
CA HIS A 180 9.95 -7.91 -5.68
C HIS A 180 11.34 -7.74 -5.03
N HIS A 181 11.46 -7.99 -3.72
CA HIS A 181 12.73 -7.95 -3.02
C HIS A 181 13.73 -8.97 -3.58
N GLN A 182 13.30 -10.19 -3.89
CA GLN A 182 14.19 -11.19 -4.51
C GLN A 182 14.71 -10.73 -5.87
N VAL A 183 13.84 -10.15 -6.72
CA VAL A 183 14.25 -9.62 -8.03
C VAL A 183 15.23 -8.46 -7.86
N MET A 184 14.98 -7.53 -6.94
CA MET A 184 15.88 -6.41 -6.67
C MET A 184 17.23 -6.87 -6.12
N ALA A 185 17.24 -7.85 -5.20
CA ALA A 185 18.47 -8.42 -4.66
C ALA A 185 19.30 -9.11 -5.76
N GLY A 186 18.66 -9.82 -6.69
CA GLY A 186 19.33 -10.41 -7.85
C GLY A 186 19.99 -9.36 -8.74
N LYS A 187 19.27 -8.28 -9.07
CA LYS A 187 19.82 -7.16 -9.85
C LYS A 187 20.98 -6.46 -9.14
N LEU A 188 20.90 -6.31 -7.82
CA LEU A 188 21.97 -5.71 -7.01
C LEU A 188 23.23 -6.60 -7.00
N ALA A 189 23.06 -7.92 -6.87
CA ALA A 189 24.17 -8.87 -6.92
C ALA A 189 24.87 -8.85 -8.30
N GLU A 190 24.09 -8.77 -9.38
CA GLU A 190 24.63 -8.62 -10.74
C GLU A 190 25.40 -7.31 -10.91
N ALA A 191 24.82 -6.19 -10.49
CA ALA A 191 25.48 -4.88 -10.54
C ALA A 191 26.78 -4.84 -9.72
N ASN A 192 26.79 -5.47 -8.54
CA ASN A 192 27.99 -5.58 -7.70
C ASN A 192 29.07 -6.43 -8.37
N SER A 193 28.70 -7.54 -9.02
CA SER A 193 29.64 -8.39 -9.76
C SER A 193 30.28 -7.63 -10.93
N VAL A 194 29.48 -6.92 -11.73
CA VAL A 194 29.97 -6.09 -12.84
C VAL A 194 30.87 -4.96 -12.33
N GLY A 195 30.46 -4.29 -11.25
CA GLY A 195 31.24 -3.25 -10.60
C GLY A 195 32.59 -3.76 -10.08
N GLU A 196 32.61 -4.96 -9.50
CA GLU A 196 33.84 -5.59 -9.02
C GLU A 196 34.81 -5.91 -10.16
N VAL A 197 34.30 -6.48 -11.26
CA VAL A 197 35.10 -6.75 -12.47
C VAL A 197 35.67 -5.44 -13.03
N GLY A 198 34.86 -4.40 -13.11
CA GLY A 198 35.30 -3.07 -13.54
C GLY A 198 36.39 -2.48 -12.63
N ARG A 199 36.21 -2.60 -11.31
CA ARG A 199 37.19 -2.15 -10.31
C ARG A 199 38.52 -2.89 -10.44
N LYS A 200 38.49 -4.21 -10.60
CA LYS A 200 39.70 -5.03 -10.82
C LYS A 200 40.42 -4.65 -12.12
N ALA A 201 39.67 -4.48 -13.21
CA ALA A 201 40.23 -4.06 -14.50
C ALA A 201 40.89 -2.66 -14.39
N GLU A 202 40.27 -1.74 -13.68
CA GLU A 202 40.80 -0.40 -13.46
C GLU A 202 42.03 -0.40 -12.55
N MET A 203 42.04 -1.22 -11.49
CA MET A 203 43.22 -1.40 -10.64
C MET A 203 44.40 -1.97 -11.42
N LYS A 204 44.17 -2.96 -12.30
CA LYS A 204 45.18 -3.47 -13.22
C LYS A 204 45.69 -2.38 -14.16
N ARG A 205 44.80 -1.55 -14.71
CA ARG A 205 45.16 -0.45 -15.63
C ARG A 205 46.01 0.63 -14.97
N ILE A 206 45.65 1.06 -13.76
CA ILE A 206 46.32 2.17 -13.07
C ILE A 206 47.61 1.70 -12.39
N PHE A 207 47.56 0.57 -11.68
CA PHE A 207 48.62 0.15 -10.77
C PHE A 207 49.42 -1.05 -11.25
N GLY A 208 49.02 -1.70 -12.36
CA GLY A 208 49.70 -2.90 -12.86
C GLY A 208 49.55 -4.13 -11.96
N ILE A 209 48.61 -4.11 -11.01
CA ILE A 209 48.36 -5.20 -10.07
C ILE A 209 47.37 -6.18 -10.70
N ASP A 210 47.77 -7.44 -10.86
CA ASP A 210 46.84 -8.54 -11.17
C ASP A 210 46.18 -9.03 -9.88
N ILE A 211 44.84 -8.96 -9.81
CA ILE A 211 43.98 -9.34 -8.66
C ILE A 211 42.95 -10.39 -9.06
#